data_AF-A0A143H9H9-F1
#
_entry.id   AF-A0A143H9H9-F1
#
_cell.length_a   1.000
_cell.length_b   1.000
_cell.length_c   1.000
_cell.angle_alpha   90.00
_cell.angle_beta   90.00
_cell.angle_gamma   90.00
#
_symmetry.space_group_name_H-M   'P 1'
#
loop_
_entity.id
_entity.type
_entity.pdbx_description
1 polymer ?
#
loop_
_entity_poly.entity_id
_entity_poly.type
_entity_poly.pdbx_seq_one_letter_code
_entity_poly.pdbx_strand_id
1 'polypeptide(L)'
;MDGIVQDFSSTSEFCQLVDLSPSGARIALNDNLPIEGKVCVIELLFVLHTKPIAVHGEVKWKRPAFGHYYYGIDLETDELIETLIISELKLRRKQEIIDKKQQV
;
A
#
# COMPACT_ATOMS: atom_id res chain seq x y z
N MET A 1 -14.95 8.55 34.36
CA MET A 1 -14.80 7.49 33.34
C MET A 1 -14.46 8.20 32.06
N ASP A 2 -13.18 8.48 31.89
CA ASP A 2 -12.66 9.26 30.78
C ASP A 2 -12.77 8.43 29.51
N GLY A 3 -13.70 8.83 28.64
CA GLY A 3 -13.87 8.24 27.33
C GLY A 3 -12.58 8.41 26.54
N ILE A 4 -11.96 7.30 26.16
CA ILE A 4 -10.87 7.29 25.20
C ILE A 4 -11.45 7.81 23.88
N VAL A 5 -11.22 9.09 23.59
CA VAL A 5 -11.43 9.65 22.26
C VAL A 5 -10.41 9.01 21.33
N GLN A 6 -10.86 8.01 20.58
CA GLN A 6 -10.14 7.49 19.44
C GLN A 6 -10.32 8.54 18.34
N ASP A 7 -9.35 9.45 18.20
CA ASP A 7 -9.31 10.42 17.09
C ASP A 7 -9.27 9.66 15.76
N PHE A 8 -10.44 9.46 15.17
CA PHE A 8 -10.61 8.96 13.81
C PHE A 8 -10.50 10.15 12.86
N SER A 9 -9.28 10.45 12.42
CA SER A 9 -9.05 11.34 11.28
C SER A 9 -9.04 10.49 10.01
N SER A 10 -10.15 10.42 9.29
CA SER A 10 -10.24 9.77 7.99
C SER A 10 -9.73 10.70 6.89
N THR A 11 -8.41 10.75 6.70
CA THR A 11 -7.76 11.47 5.60
C THR A 11 -7.39 10.48 4.51
N SER A 12 -7.94 10.67 3.30
CA SER A 12 -7.51 9.95 2.10
C SER A 12 -6.53 10.79 1.31
N GLU A 13 -5.36 10.25 1.05
CA GLU A 13 -4.31 10.92 0.28
C GLU A 13 -3.70 9.96 -0.73
N PHE A 14 -3.29 10.49 -1.88
CA PHE A 14 -2.54 9.71 -2.84
C PHE A 14 -1.13 9.45 -2.32
N CYS A 15 -0.70 8.19 -2.38
CA CYS A 15 0.65 7.78 -2.04
C CYS A 15 1.34 7.15 -3.26
N GLN A 16 2.66 7.04 -3.18
CA GLN A 16 3.40 6.22 -4.12
C GLN A 16 3.53 4.79 -3.59
N LEU A 17 3.00 3.82 -4.32
CA LEU A 17 3.26 2.40 -4.06
C LEU A 17 4.66 2.04 -4.57
N VAL A 18 5.60 1.78 -3.66
CA VAL A 18 7.03 1.55 -3.93
C VAL A 18 7.32 0.08 -4.18
N ASP A 19 6.76 -0.80 -3.34
CA ASP A 19 6.94 -2.25 -3.40
C ASP A 19 5.63 -2.92 -2.94
N LEU A 20 5.33 -4.10 -3.49
CA LEU A 20 4.15 -4.88 -3.15
C LEU A 20 4.44 -6.37 -3.24
N SER A 21 4.11 -7.08 -2.17
CA SER A 21 3.94 -8.53 -2.11
C SER A 21 2.49 -8.86 -1.72
N PRO A 22 2.07 -10.13 -1.73
CA PRO A 22 0.73 -10.51 -1.28
C PRO A 22 0.47 -10.11 0.18
N SER A 23 1.47 -10.24 1.05
CA SER A 23 1.34 -9.99 2.49
C SER A 23 1.75 -8.59 2.94
N GLY A 24 2.32 -7.77 2.06
CA GLY A 24 2.94 -6.53 2.49
C GLY A 24 3.09 -5.50 1.39
N ALA A 25 3.03 -4.23 1.77
CA ALA A 25 3.27 -3.11 0.88
C ALA A 25 4.30 -2.15 1.46
N ARG A 26 5.04 -1.48 0.58
CA ARG A 26 5.83 -0.32 0.93
C ARG A 26 5.29 0.88 0.19
N ILE A 27 4.94 1.93 0.92
CA ILE A 27 4.48 3.18 0.34
C ILE A 27 5.41 4.34 0.70
N ALA A 28 5.36 5.39 -0.11
CA ALA A 28 6.00 6.67 0.17
C ALA A 28 4.96 7.81 0.13
N LEU A 29 5.08 8.72 1.09
CA LEU A 29 4.31 9.94 1.21
C LEU A 29 5.25 11.13 1.39
N ASN A 30 4.85 12.30 0.91
CA ASN A 30 5.54 13.56 1.19
C ASN A 30 5.24 14.04 2.61
N ASP A 31 3.97 13.93 2.99
CA ASP A 31 3.49 14.32 4.31
C ASP A 31 3.60 13.18 5.31
N ASN A 32 3.79 13.56 6.57
CA ASN A 32 3.95 12.60 7.64
C ASN A 32 2.60 12.12 8.17
N LEU A 33 2.35 10.82 8.11
CA LEU A 33 1.25 10.20 8.85
C LEU A 33 1.48 10.31 10.38
N PRO A 34 0.48 10.75 11.16
CA PRO A 34 0.58 10.91 12.62
C PRO A 34 0.43 9.57 13.34
N ILE A 35 1.38 8.66 13.12
CA ILE A 35 1.35 7.27 13.63
C ILE A 35 2.11 7.07 14.94
N GLU A 36 2.64 8.15 15.54
CA GLU A 36 3.48 8.06 16.72
C GLU A 36 2.73 7.46 17.93
N GLY A 37 3.13 6.24 18.33
CA GLY A 37 2.66 5.57 19.55
C GLY A 37 1.28 4.93 19.45
N LYS A 38 0.71 4.79 18.25
CA LYS A 38 -0.61 4.18 18.04
C LYS A 38 -0.56 3.14 16.91
N VAL A 39 -1.43 2.13 17.01
CA VAL A 39 -1.72 1.25 15.89
C VAL A 39 -2.39 2.09 14.81
N CYS A 40 -1.78 2.14 13.63
CA CYS A 40 -2.33 2.82 12.46
C CYS A 40 -2.73 1.77 11.45
N VAL A 41 -4.04 1.67 11.20
CA VAL A 41 -4.62 0.85 10.14
C VAL A 41 -5.01 1.77 9.00
N ILE A 42 -4.63 1.40 7.79
CA ILE A 42 -4.97 2.13 6.58
C ILE A 42 -5.69 1.22 5.59
N GLU A 43 -6.53 1.80 4.76
CA GLU A 43 -7.06 1.15 3.57
C GLU A 43 -6.22 1.60 2.37
N LEU A 44 -5.66 0.64 1.63
CA LEU A 44 -4.98 0.88 0.37
C LEU A 44 -5.92 0.54 -0.78
N LEU A 45 -6.16 1.53 -1.64
CA LEU A 45 -6.89 1.36 -2.90
C LEU A 45 -5.95 1.58 -4.07
N PHE A 46 -5.76 0.56 -4.91
CA PHE A 46 -4.85 0.64 -6.05
C PHE A 46 -5.26 -0.27 -7.21
N VAL A 47 -4.72 0.01 -8.39
CA VAL A 47 -4.83 -0.83 -9.60
C VAL A 47 -3.43 -1.20 -10.05
N LEU A 48 -3.13 -2.49 -10.15
CA LEU A 48 -1.82 -2.96 -10.61
C LEU A 48 -1.76 -3.16 -12.13
N HIS A 49 -2.82 -3.68 -12.73
CA HIS A 49 -2.93 -3.83 -14.17
C HIS A 49 -4.29 -3.35 -14.68
N THR A 50 -5.37 -4.00 -14.24
CA THR A 50 -6.74 -3.70 -14.70
C THR A 50 -7.78 -3.73 -13.58
N LYS A 51 -7.57 -4.54 -12.53
CA LYS A 51 -8.56 -4.73 -11.48
C LYS A 51 -8.24 -3.82 -10.28
N PRO A 52 -9.24 -3.11 -9.73
CA PRO A 52 -9.07 -2.41 -8.47
C PRO A 52 -8.93 -3.41 -7.32
N ILE A 53 -8.02 -3.11 -6.41
CA ILE A 53 -7.74 -3.87 -5.20
C ILE A 53 -7.89 -2.90 -4.03
N ALA A 54 -8.74 -3.27 -3.08
CA ALA A 54 -8.90 -2.59 -1.80
C ALA A 54 -8.46 -3.56 -0.70
N VAL A 55 -7.53 -3.14 0.15
CA VAL A 55 -6.95 -4.00 1.19
C VAL A 55 -6.64 -3.15 2.42
N HIS A 56 -6.97 -3.68 3.61
CA HIS A 56 -6.59 -3.06 4.87
C HIS A 56 -5.18 -3.50 5.25
N GLY A 57 -4.46 -2.66 5.98
CA GLY A 57 -3.16 -3.04 6.49
C GLY A 57 -2.71 -2.21 7.66
N GLU A 58 -1.88 -2.81 8.50
CA GLU A 58 -1.30 -2.17 9.67
C GLU A 58 0.09 -1.62 9.33
N VAL A 59 0.33 -0.36 9.67
CA VAL A 59 1.65 0.26 9.52
C VAL A 59 2.59 -0.32 10.58
N LYS A 60 3.58 -1.13 10.16
CA LYS A 60 4.55 -1.77 11.06
C LYS A 60 5.78 -0.92 11.31
N TRP A 61 6.18 -0.10 10.34
CA TRP A 61 7.33 0.79 10.50
C TRP A 61 7.22 2.04 9.63
N LYS A 62 7.92 3.09 10.06
CA LYS A 62 8.11 4.35 9.35
C LYS A 62 9.59 4.69 9.27
N ARG A 63 10.04 5.17 8.12
CA ARG A 63 11.41 5.63 7.88
C ARG A 63 11.41 6.94 7.08
N PRO A 64 11.89 8.07 7.63
CA PRO A 64 12.09 9.27 6.84
C PRO A 64 13.36 9.14 5.98
N ALA A 65 13.30 9.53 4.70
CA ALA A 65 14.47 9.63 3.82
C ALA A 65 14.24 10.64 2.68
N PHE A 66 15.24 11.49 2.41
CA PHE A 66 15.25 12.46 1.30
C PHE A 66 14.00 13.34 1.18
N GLY A 67 13.41 13.76 2.30
CA GLY A 67 12.19 14.60 2.28
C GLY A 67 10.88 13.82 2.06
N HIS A 68 10.94 12.49 2.07
CA HIS A 68 9.78 11.60 2.03
C HIS A 68 9.71 10.73 3.29
N TYR A 69 8.52 10.21 3.56
CA TYR A 69 8.27 9.21 4.58
C TYR A 69 7.91 7.89 3.93
N TYR A 70 8.68 6.85 4.26
CA TYR A 70 8.42 5.49 3.82
C TYR A 70 7.74 4.71 4.92
N TYR A 71 6.74 3.93 4.53
CA TYR A 71 5.97 3.09 5.45
C TYR A 71 5.97 1.65 4.96
N GLY A 72 6.20 0.73 5.88
CA GLY A 72 5.96 -0.70 5.66
C GLY A 72 4.63 -1.09 6.27
N ILE A 73 3.80 -1.71 5.45
CA ILE A 73 2.44 -2.08 5.77
C ILE A 73 2.34 -3.59 5.68
N ASP A 74 1.83 -4.19 6.74
CA ASP A 74 1.43 -5.59 6.78
C ASP A 74 -0.02 -5.67 6.32
N LEU A 75 -0.26 -6.33 5.19
CA LEU A 75 -1.57 -6.37 4.55
C LEU A 75 -2.43 -7.46 5.18
N GLU A 76 -3.67 -7.12 5.49
CA GLU A 76 -4.68 -8.08 5.89
C GLU A 76 -5.31 -8.69 4.64
N THR A 77 -4.70 -9.78 4.15
CA THR A 77 -5.15 -10.48 2.95
C THR A 77 -5.72 -11.86 3.25
N ASP A 78 -6.79 -12.22 2.54
CA ASP A 78 -7.25 -13.60 2.42
C ASP A 78 -6.71 -14.24 1.12
N GLU A 79 -6.98 -15.53 0.93
CA GLU A 79 -6.53 -16.28 -0.26
C GLU A 79 -7.03 -15.64 -1.58
N LEU A 80 -8.19 -14.98 -1.57
CA LEU A 80 -8.76 -14.34 -2.76
C LEU A 80 -8.00 -13.07 -3.12
N ILE A 81 -7.73 -12.20 -2.15
CA ILE A 81 -6.96 -10.97 -2.35
C ILE A 81 -5.51 -11.28 -2.70
N GLU A 82 -4.87 -12.26 -2.04
CA GLU A 82 -3.52 -12.70 -2.41
C GLU A 82 -3.46 -13.20 -3.85
N THR A 83 -4.42 -14.06 -4.25
CA THR A 83 -4.51 -14.58 -5.61
C THR A 83 -4.70 -13.44 -6.62
N LEU A 84 -5.54 -12.46 -6.28
CA LEU A 84 -5.79 -11.29 -7.11
C LEU A 84 -4.51 -10.46 -7.30
N ILE A 85 -3.81 -10.11 -6.22
CA ILE A 85 -2.53 -9.39 -6.25
C ILE A 85 -1.52 -10.13 -7.13
N ILE A 86 -1.32 -11.44 -6.90
CA ILE A 86 -0.38 -12.26 -7.67
C ILE A 86 -0.76 -12.27 -9.15
N SER A 87 -2.05 -12.43 -9.47
CA SER A 87 -2.52 -12.48 -10.85
C SER A 87 -2.26 -11.16 -11.59
N GLU A 88 -2.54 -10.02 -10.95
CA GLU A 88 -2.35 -8.70 -11.54
C GLU A 88 -0.87 -8.34 -11.69
N LEU A 89 -0.02 -8.69 -10.72
CA LEU A 89 1.44 -8.54 -10.82
C LEU A 89 2.00 -9.32 -12.01
N LYS A 90 1.55 -10.57 -12.20
CA LYS A 90 1.95 -11.41 -13.34
C LYS A 90 1.52 -10.80 -14.67
N LEU A 91 0.29 -10.28 -14.76
CA LEU A 91 -0.22 -9.64 -15.97
C LEU A 91 0.56 -8.36 -16.30
N ARG A 92 0.77 -7.50 -15.32
CA ARG A 92 1.60 -6.30 -15.46
C ARG A 92 3.00 -6.64 -15.98
N ARG A 93 3.65 -7.64 -15.39
CA ARG A 93 4.99 -8.06 -15.82
C ARG A 93 5.03 -8.57 -17.24
N LYS A 94 4.02 -9.32 -17.69
CA LYS A 94 3.91 -9.77 -19.08
C LYS A 94 3.79 -8.59 -20.04
N GLN A 95 2.95 -7.60 -19.70
CA GLN A 95 2.77 -6.40 -20.51
C GLN A 95 4.08 -5.61 -20.65
N GLU A 96 4.79 -5.37 -19.54
CA GLU A 96 6.08 -4.69 -19.54
C GLU A 96 7.12 -5.36 -20.46
N ILE A 97 7.10 -6.70 -20.56
CA ILE A 97 8.01 -7.44 -21.44
C ILE A 97 7.60 -7.28 -22.91
N ILE A 98 6.30 -7.27 -23.20
CA ILE A 98 5.78 -7.09 -24.57
C ILE A 98 6.10 -5.68 -25.06
N ASP A 99 5.85 -4.66 -24.23
CA ASP A 99 6.10 -3.25 -24.58
C ASP A 99 7.58 -3.00 -24.87
N LYS A 100 8.48 -3.64 -24.13
CA LYS A 100 9.93 -3.58 -24.38
C LYS A 100 10.35 -4.22 -25.70
N LYS A 101 9.63 -5.23 -26.19
CA LYS A 101 9.94 -5.90 -27.46
C LYS A 101 9.46 -5.12 -28.68
N GLN A 102 8.50 -4.21 -28.53
CA GLN A 102 7.98 -3.39 -29.64
C GLN A 102 8.80 -2.11 -29.88
N GLN A 103 9.73 -1.79 -28.98
CA GLN A 103 10.65 -0.65 -29.11
C GLN A 103 12.03 -1.05 -29.68
N VAL A 104 12.18 -2.29 -30.16
CA VAL A 104 13.38 -2.83 -30.81
C VAL A 104 13.02 -3.25 -32.23
#